data_AF-A0A2V6UWH5-F1
#
_entry.id   AF-A0A2V6UWH5-F1
#
_cell.length_a   1.000
_cell.length_b   1.000
_cell.length_c   1.000
_cell.angle_alpha   90.00
_cell.angle_beta   90.00
_cell.angle_gamma   90.00
#
_symmetry.space_group_name_H-M   'P 1'
#
loop_
_entity.id
_entity.type
_entity.pdbx_description
1 polymer ?
#
loop_
_entity_poly.entity_id
_entity_poly.type
_entity_poly.pdbx_seq_one_letter_code
_entity_poly.pdbx_strand_id
1 'polypeptide(L)'
;HCADAGCLDACPTGAIYRTEFGTVNINQDTCNGCRYCVSSCPFGVVSFNEHTGTARKCTFCNDRIHNGLGPACAKACPTESIQFGFRDELVAKAGKRVETLKAMGFKDAQLYGADQKGFLGGLNAFFLLLAKPSTYNLPENPKVPQRNVVVDSLLSIGSAVLVGLGALLAFRDRGRGDGGGHA
;
A
#
# COMPACT_ATOMS: atom_id res chain seq x y z
N HIS A 1 -5.17 6.53 -1.81
CA HIS A 1 -4.65 6.75 -3.17
C HIS A 1 -3.15 7.03 -3.05
N CYS A 2 -2.36 5.97 -2.96
CA CYS A 2 -0.92 6.06 -2.73
C CYS A 2 -0.19 6.34 -4.05
N ALA A 3 0.98 6.98 -4.00
CA ALA A 3 1.87 7.06 -5.16
C ALA A 3 2.37 5.65 -5.51
N ASP A 4 2.87 4.89 -4.54
CA ASP A 4 3.17 3.47 -4.66
C ASP A 4 1.98 2.66 -4.10
N ALA A 5 1.14 2.13 -4.99
CA ALA A 5 -0.12 1.52 -4.59
C ALA A 5 -0.06 0.00 -4.64
N GLY A 6 0.23 -0.64 -3.50
CA GLY A 6 0.31 -2.11 -3.44
C GLY A 6 -0.96 -2.85 -3.90
N CYS A 7 -2.15 -2.23 -3.80
CA CYS A 7 -3.36 -2.82 -4.35
C CYS A 7 -3.37 -2.84 -5.89
N LEU A 8 -2.79 -1.82 -6.53
CA LEU A 8 -2.59 -1.77 -7.97
C LEU A 8 -1.57 -2.84 -8.38
N ASP A 9 -0.42 -2.87 -7.72
CA ASP A 9 0.67 -3.81 -8.04
C ASP A 9 0.26 -5.28 -7.81
N ALA A 10 -0.65 -5.54 -6.87
CA ALA A 10 -1.16 -6.89 -6.59
C ALA A 10 -2.16 -7.43 -7.60
N CYS A 11 -2.82 -6.56 -8.37
CA CYS A 11 -4.00 -6.94 -9.14
C CYS A 11 -3.59 -7.72 -10.39
N PRO A 12 -3.92 -9.02 -10.50
CA PRO A 12 -3.47 -9.84 -11.62
C PRO A 12 -4.26 -9.58 -12.91
N THR A 13 -5.41 -8.94 -12.82
CA THR A 13 -6.32 -8.74 -13.97
C THR A 13 -6.17 -7.38 -14.65
N GLY A 14 -5.38 -6.46 -14.07
CA GLY A 14 -5.34 -5.06 -14.51
C GLY A 14 -6.60 -4.26 -14.16
N ALA A 15 -7.49 -4.79 -13.31
CA ALA A 15 -8.71 -4.07 -12.90
C ALA A 15 -8.43 -2.79 -12.09
N ILE A 16 -7.24 -2.68 -11.48
CA ILE A 16 -6.86 -1.51 -10.69
C ILE A 16 -5.91 -0.65 -11.52
N TYR A 17 -6.24 0.63 -11.65
CA TYR A 17 -5.53 1.57 -12.51
C TYR A 17 -5.33 2.92 -11.84
N ARG A 18 -4.41 3.73 -12.37
CA ARG A 18 -4.17 5.10 -11.96
C ARG A 18 -4.73 6.05 -13.02
N THR A 19 -5.46 7.06 -12.59
CA THR A 19 -5.98 8.12 -13.47
C THR A 19 -4.95 9.22 -13.69
N GLU A 20 -5.25 10.14 -14.61
CA GLU A 20 -4.47 11.35 -14.88
C GLU A 20 -4.34 12.27 -13.66
N PHE A 21 -5.28 12.19 -12.71
CA PHE A 21 -5.26 12.95 -11.46
C PHE A 21 -4.47 12.24 -10.35
N GLY A 22 -3.77 11.14 -10.67
CA GLY A 22 -3.02 10.34 -9.70
C GLY A 22 -3.91 9.53 -8.76
N THR A 23 -5.21 9.41 -9.03
CA THR A 23 -6.13 8.63 -8.20
C THR A 23 -6.10 7.17 -8.64
N VAL A 24 -5.88 6.26 -7.68
CA VAL A 24 -5.99 4.82 -7.91
C VAL A 24 -7.47 4.42 -7.91
N ASN A 25 -7.98 3.68 -8.90
CA ASN A 25 -9.39 3.26 -9.04
C ASN A 25 -9.52 1.78 -9.42
N ILE A 26 -10.72 1.21 -9.24
CA ILE A 26 -11.02 -0.20 -9.55
C ILE A 26 -12.12 -0.24 -10.60
N ASN A 27 -11.82 -0.74 -11.79
CA ASN A 27 -12.80 -1.06 -12.81
C ASN A 27 -13.61 -2.28 -12.34
N GLN A 28 -14.91 -2.08 -12.11
CA GLN A 28 -15.78 -3.13 -11.60
C GLN A 28 -16.06 -4.23 -12.64
N ASP A 29 -16.05 -3.90 -13.92
CA ASP A 29 -16.32 -4.84 -15.01
C ASP A 29 -15.13 -5.79 -15.26
N THR A 30 -13.92 -5.35 -14.93
CA THR A 30 -12.68 -6.16 -15.04
C THR A 30 -12.36 -6.92 -13.73
N CYS A 31 -12.97 -6.52 -12.61
CA CYS A 31 -12.66 -7.12 -11.32
C CYS A 31 -13.24 -8.54 -11.23
N ASN A 32 -12.39 -9.55 -11.11
CA ASN A 32 -12.81 -10.94 -10.96
C ASN A 32 -12.94 -11.40 -9.50
N GLY A 33 -12.78 -10.50 -8.54
CA GLY A 33 -12.96 -10.82 -7.13
C GLY A 33 -11.87 -11.66 -6.47
N CYS A 34 -10.66 -11.79 -7.03
CA CYS A 34 -9.56 -12.59 -6.43
C CYS A 34 -9.05 -12.11 -5.06
N ARG A 35 -9.46 -10.91 -4.61
CA ARG A 35 -9.17 -10.32 -3.29
C ARG A 35 -7.70 -10.03 -2.97
N TYR A 36 -6.76 -10.21 -3.89
CA TYR A 36 -5.33 -9.89 -3.64
C TYR A 36 -5.10 -8.42 -3.24
N CYS A 37 -5.89 -7.51 -3.81
CA CYS A 37 -5.84 -6.09 -3.48
C CYS A 37 -6.29 -5.76 -2.04
N VAL A 38 -7.07 -6.64 -1.39
CA VAL A 38 -7.55 -6.47 -0.01
C VAL A 38 -6.39 -6.65 0.97
N SER A 39 -5.70 -7.80 0.90
CA SER A 39 -4.56 -8.09 1.77
C SER A 39 -3.33 -7.23 1.46
N SER A 40 -3.19 -6.77 0.22
CA SER A 40 -2.04 -5.97 -0.21
C SER A 40 -2.11 -4.51 0.22
N CYS A 41 -3.26 -4.03 0.70
CA CYS A 41 -3.42 -2.64 1.10
C CYS A 41 -2.97 -2.47 2.57
N PRO A 42 -1.87 -1.75 2.85
CA PRO A 42 -1.37 -1.60 4.22
C PRO A 42 -2.28 -0.74 5.12
N PHE A 43 -3.30 -0.10 4.54
CA PHE A 43 -4.30 0.70 5.26
C PHE A 43 -5.63 -0.03 5.45
N GLY A 44 -5.80 -1.24 4.90
CA GLY A 44 -7.07 -1.97 4.99
C GLY A 44 -8.27 -1.28 4.32
N VAL A 45 -8.05 -0.34 3.39
CA VAL A 45 -9.14 0.47 2.80
C VAL A 45 -9.86 -0.18 1.63
N VAL A 46 -9.35 -1.32 1.13
CA VAL A 46 -9.99 -2.08 0.06
C VAL A 46 -10.87 -3.15 0.70
N SER A 47 -12.14 -3.17 0.34
CA SER A 47 -13.12 -4.12 0.87
C SER A 47 -13.70 -4.97 -0.27
N PHE A 48 -14.09 -6.20 0.04
CA PHE A 48 -14.82 -7.06 -0.88
C PHE A 48 -16.33 -6.85 -0.70
N ASN A 49 -17.06 -6.81 -1.81
CA ASN A 49 -18.51 -6.77 -1.82
C ASN A 49 -19.04 -8.15 -2.19
N GLU A 50 -19.61 -8.86 -1.21
CA GLU A 50 -20.15 -10.21 -1.39
C GLU A 50 -21.36 -10.25 -2.36
N HIS A 51 -22.07 -9.13 -2.53
CA HIS A 51 -23.22 -9.07 -3.45
C HIS A 51 -22.80 -8.97 -4.92
N THR A 52 -21.75 -8.19 -5.22
CA THR A 52 -21.27 -7.99 -6.59
C THR A 52 -20.13 -8.93 -6.97
N GLY A 53 -19.51 -9.59 -5.99
CA GLY A 53 -18.33 -10.42 -6.22
C GLY A 53 -17.06 -9.62 -6.51
N THR A 54 -17.05 -8.30 -6.25
CA THR A 54 -15.96 -7.39 -6.65
C THR A 54 -15.35 -6.65 -5.47
N ALA A 55 -14.14 -6.14 -5.65
CA ALA A 55 -13.49 -5.26 -4.67
C ALA A 55 -13.91 -3.79 -4.87
N ARG A 56 -14.09 -3.07 -3.77
CA ARG A 56 -14.46 -1.64 -3.74
C ARG A 56 -13.59 -0.86 -2.74
N LYS A 57 -13.48 0.44 -2.99
CA LYS A 57 -12.81 1.42 -2.12
C LYS A 57 -13.25 2.83 -2.53
N CYS A 58 -12.81 3.85 -1.81
CA CYS A 58 -12.94 5.25 -2.23
C CYS A 58 -12.42 5.45 -3.66
N THR A 59 -13.20 6.13 -4.49
CA THR A 59 -12.87 6.44 -5.90
C THR A 59 -12.25 7.83 -6.08
N PHE A 60 -12.04 8.56 -4.99
CA PHE A 60 -11.77 10.00 -5.01
C PHE A 60 -12.86 10.81 -5.72
N CYS A 61 -14.09 10.26 -5.79
CA CYS A 61 -15.17 10.77 -6.62
C CYS A 61 -14.72 11.01 -8.06
N ASN A 62 -14.09 10.00 -8.67
CA ASN A 62 -13.50 10.11 -10.01
C ASN A 62 -14.48 10.73 -11.02
N ASP A 63 -15.72 10.25 -11.01
CA ASP A 63 -16.85 10.77 -11.78
C ASP A 63 -17.05 12.29 -11.60
N ARG A 64 -16.96 12.80 -10.37
CA ARG A 64 -17.18 14.22 -10.07
C ARG A 64 -15.97 15.09 -10.43
N ILE A 65 -14.75 14.60 -10.19
CA ILE A 65 -13.53 15.37 -10.47
C ILE A 65 -13.34 15.60 -11.97
N HIS A 66 -13.67 14.61 -12.83
CA HIS A 66 -13.65 14.81 -14.28
C HIS A 66 -14.66 15.87 -14.76
N ASN A 67 -15.70 16.15 -13.96
CA ASN A 67 -16.72 17.15 -14.25
C ASN A 67 -16.50 18.47 -13.49
N GLY A 68 -15.32 18.69 -12.90
CA GLY A 68 -14.99 19.94 -12.20
C GLY A 68 -15.74 20.18 -10.89
N LEU A 69 -16.39 19.15 -10.32
CA LEU A 69 -17.26 19.29 -9.14
C LEU A 69 -16.56 19.01 -7.80
N GLY A 70 -15.36 18.42 -7.82
CA GLY A 70 -14.63 17.96 -6.63
C GLY A 70 -15.33 16.83 -5.85
N PRO A 71 -14.67 16.21 -4.85
CA PRO A 71 -15.24 15.13 -4.07
C PRO A 71 -16.44 15.56 -3.22
N ALA A 72 -17.44 14.68 -3.12
CA ALA A 72 -18.66 14.95 -2.35
C ALA A 72 -18.35 15.15 -0.85
N CYS A 73 -17.45 14.35 -0.28
CA CYS A 73 -17.06 14.47 1.14
C CYS A 73 -16.37 15.80 1.46
N ALA A 74 -15.53 16.31 0.54
CA ALA A 74 -14.92 17.63 0.70
C ALA A 74 -15.96 18.75 0.58
N LYS A 75 -16.84 18.68 -0.44
CA LYS A 75 -17.92 19.66 -0.64
C LYS A 75 -18.90 19.72 0.54
N ALA A 76 -19.14 18.60 1.20
CA ALA A 76 -20.08 18.52 2.32
C ALA A 76 -19.48 18.95 3.66
N CYS A 77 -18.17 19.15 3.79
CA CYS A 77 -17.50 19.37 5.07
C CYS A 77 -17.68 20.83 5.56
N PRO A 78 -18.51 21.09 6.59
CA PRO A 78 -18.83 22.46 7.00
C PRO A 78 -17.68 23.16 7.72
N THR A 79 -16.79 22.40 8.34
CA THR A 79 -15.64 22.92 9.11
C THR A 79 -14.36 23.01 8.28
N GLU A 80 -14.43 22.71 6.98
CA GLU A 80 -13.27 22.62 6.09
C GLU A 80 -12.17 21.67 6.58
N SER A 81 -12.55 20.64 7.35
CA SER A 81 -11.63 19.59 7.80
C SER A 81 -11.19 18.68 6.65
N ILE A 82 -12.01 18.55 5.61
CA ILE A 82 -11.69 17.85 4.38
C ILE A 82 -11.58 18.89 3.26
N GLN A 83 -10.40 19.01 2.68
CA GLN A 83 -10.13 19.94 1.58
C GLN A 83 -9.62 19.18 0.37
N PHE A 84 -9.95 19.69 -0.81
CA PHE A 84 -9.57 19.09 -2.09
C PHE A 84 -8.98 20.17 -3.01
N GLY A 85 -7.96 19.79 -3.77
CA GLY A 85 -7.19 20.69 -4.63
C GLY A 85 -5.88 20.05 -5.04
N PHE A 86 -4.98 20.86 -5.62
CA PHE A 86 -3.64 20.38 -5.96
C PHE A 86 -2.87 20.03 -4.70
N ARG A 87 -2.22 18.86 -4.74
CA ARG A 87 -1.59 18.26 -3.57
C ARG A 87 -0.56 19.18 -2.94
N ASP A 88 0.31 19.78 -3.74
CA ASP A 88 1.43 20.57 -3.22
C ASP A 88 0.95 21.86 -2.55
N GLU A 89 -0.11 22.48 -3.07
CA GLU A 89 -0.78 23.62 -2.44
C GLU A 89 -1.39 23.23 -1.09
N LEU A 90 -2.07 22.09 -1.04
CA LEU A 90 -2.67 21.58 0.20
C LEU A 90 -1.61 21.20 1.23
N VAL A 91 -0.49 20.60 0.82
CA VAL A 91 0.63 20.26 1.72
C VAL A 91 1.23 21.54 2.30
N ALA A 92 1.46 22.57 1.48
CA ALA A 92 1.96 23.86 1.96
C ALA A 92 0.99 24.53 2.95
N LYS A 93 -0.32 24.53 2.64
CA LYS A 93 -1.37 25.06 3.53
C LYS A 93 -1.42 24.29 4.85
N ALA A 94 -1.38 22.95 4.79
CA ALA A 94 -1.41 22.10 5.96
C ALA A 94 -0.15 22.24 6.83
N GLY A 95 1.02 22.45 6.21
CA GLY A 95 2.27 22.75 6.91
C GLY A 95 2.16 24.00 7.78
N LYS A 96 1.62 25.10 7.24
CA LYS A 96 1.34 26.32 8.03
C LYS A 96 0.39 26.06 9.20
N ARG A 97 -0.61 25.20 8.99
CA ARG A 97 -1.55 24.81 10.05
C ARG A 97 -0.88 23.98 11.16
N VAL A 98 0.03 23.08 10.80
CA VAL A 98 0.84 22.33 11.78
C VAL A 98 1.65 23.27 12.66
N GLU A 99 2.33 24.26 12.08
CA GLU A 99 3.11 25.23 12.85
C GLU A 99 2.23 26.06 13.81
N THR A 100 1.04 26.45 13.36
CA THR A 100 0.05 27.12 14.22
C THR A 100 -0.37 26.23 15.39
N LEU A 101 -0.64 24.94 15.13
CA LEU A 101 -1.05 23.99 16.16
C LEU A 101 0.07 23.72 17.18
N LYS A 102 1.31 23.62 16.72
CA LYS A 102 2.47 23.50 17.61
C LYS A 102 2.62 24.72 18.52
N ALA A 103 2.42 25.93 17.99
CA ALA A 103 2.41 27.16 18.78
C ALA A 103 1.27 27.19 19.82
N MET A 104 0.15 26.54 19.53
CA MET A 104 -0.98 26.36 20.47
C MET A 104 -0.75 25.24 21.50
N GLY A 105 0.40 24.57 21.49
CA GLY A 105 0.75 23.52 22.46
C GLY A 105 0.55 22.08 21.98
N PHE A 106 0.05 21.86 20.75
CA PHE A 106 -0.06 20.51 20.17
C PHE A 106 1.30 20.04 19.65
N LYS A 107 2.17 19.57 20.55
CA LYS A 107 3.57 19.21 20.25
C LYS A 107 3.72 18.11 19.21
N ASP A 108 2.78 17.17 19.18
CA ASP A 108 2.80 16.00 18.27
C ASP A 108 2.08 16.25 16.94
N ALA A 109 1.70 17.51 16.65
CA ALA A 109 1.04 17.86 15.41
C ALA A 109 1.94 17.58 14.19
N GLN A 110 1.43 16.83 13.22
CA GLN A 110 2.21 16.35 12.06
C GLN A 110 1.35 16.13 10.82
N LEU A 111 2.01 16.07 9.65
CA LEU A 111 1.37 15.64 8.40
C LEU A 111 1.69 14.17 8.13
N TYR A 112 0.65 13.35 8.06
CA TYR A 112 0.75 11.92 7.79
C TYR A 112 0.52 11.62 6.30
N GLY A 113 1.54 11.07 5.63
CA GLY A 113 1.51 10.71 4.21
C GLY A 113 1.74 11.88 3.23
N ALA A 114 2.12 13.07 3.72
CA ALA A 114 2.38 14.23 2.86
C ALA A 114 3.77 14.25 2.21
N ASP A 115 4.76 13.58 2.81
CA ASP A 115 6.12 13.51 2.26
C ASP A 115 6.16 12.56 1.04
N GLN A 116 6.60 13.06 -0.11
CA GLN A 116 6.78 12.25 -1.33
C GLN A 116 7.98 11.29 -1.24
N LYS A 117 8.94 11.55 -0.35
CA LYS A 117 10.04 10.65 -0.05
C LYS A 117 9.72 9.71 1.12
N GLY A 118 8.55 9.88 1.72
CA GLY A 118 8.07 9.07 2.83
C GLY A 118 7.61 7.67 2.39
N PHE A 119 6.80 7.03 3.23
CA PHE A 119 6.23 5.75 2.89
C PHE A 119 5.38 5.85 1.62
N LEU A 120 5.46 4.79 0.79
CA LEU A 120 4.63 4.63 -0.40
C LEU A 120 4.70 5.79 -1.41
N GLY A 121 5.83 6.51 -1.47
CA GLY A 121 6.00 7.69 -2.34
C GLY A 121 5.09 8.87 -2.00
N GLY A 122 4.50 8.86 -0.80
CA GLY A 122 3.46 9.80 -0.38
C GLY A 122 2.04 9.38 -0.77
N LEU A 123 1.07 10.04 -0.14
CA LEU A 123 -0.36 9.83 -0.35
C LEU A 123 -0.99 11.04 -1.04
N ASN A 124 -1.95 10.79 -1.94
CA ASN A 124 -2.84 11.82 -2.48
C ASN A 124 -4.04 12.10 -1.54
N ALA A 125 -4.20 11.29 -0.49
CA ALA A 125 -5.06 11.56 0.65
C ALA A 125 -4.19 11.51 1.90
N PHE A 126 -3.72 12.68 2.36
CA PHE A 126 -2.88 12.84 3.54
C PHE A 126 -3.67 13.52 4.65
N PHE A 127 -3.17 13.44 5.89
CA PHE A 127 -3.89 13.91 7.07
C PHE A 127 -3.02 14.86 7.89
N LEU A 128 -3.65 15.82 8.55
CA LEU A 128 -3.05 16.53 9.68
C LEU A 128 -3.51 15.82 10.95
N LEU A 129 -2.55 15.32 11.73
CA LEU A 129 -2.80 14.63 13.00
C LEU A 129 -2.33 15.50 14.16
N LEU A 130 -2.97 15.36 15.33
CA LEU A 130 -2.56 16.05 16.56
C LEU A 130 -1.72 15.15 17.50
N ALA A 131 -1.59 13.88 17.14
CA ALA A 131 -0.86 12.86 17.87
C ALA A 131 -0.24 11.86 16.87
N LYS A 132 0.48 10.86 17.38
CA LYS A 132 1.02 9.77 16.56
C LYS A 132 -0.07 9.05 15.75
N PRO A 133 0.26 8.52 14.54
CA PRO A 133 -0.70 7.84 13.67
C PRO A 133 -1.50 6.72 14.35
N SER A 134 -0.84 5.93 15.23
CA SER A 134 -1.49 4.80 15.90
C SER A 134 -2.68 5.20 16.77
N THR A 135 -2.71 6.44 17.30
CA THR A 135 -3.85 6.97 18.06
C THR A 135 -5.13 7.04 17.23
N TYR A 136 -4.99 7.13 15.90
CA TYR A 136 -6.08 7.21 14.94
C TYR A 136 -6.29 5.89 14.18
N ASN A 137 -5.74 4.78 14.69
CA ASN A 137 -5.70 3.49 13.99
C ASN A 137 -5.03 3.55 12.61
N LEU A 138 -4.07 4.48 12.44
CA LEU A 138 -3.25 4.57 11.24
C LEU A 138 -1.92 3.85 11.48
N PRO A 139 -1.40 3.09 10.49
CA PRO A 139 -0.09 2.45 10.60
C PRO A 139 1.02 3.51 10.65
N GLU A 140 2.03 3.34 11.48
CA GLU A 140 3.09 4.37 11.59
C GLU A 140 4.07 4.34 10.39
N ASN A 141 4.35 3.15 9.85
CA ASN A 141 5.25 2.96 8.72
C ASN A 141 4.71 1.90 7.75
N PRO A 142 3.64 2.22 6.99
CA PRO A 142 3.04 1.28 6.06
C PRO A 142 4.00 0.93 4.92
N LYS A 143 4.13 -0.36 4.62
CA LYS A 143 4.94 -0.88 3.52
C LYS A 143 4.08 -1.74 2.61
N VAL A 144 4.40 -1.77 1.32
CA VAL A 144 3.81 -2.73 0.40
C VAL A 144 4.44 -4.11 0.63
N PRO A 145 3.66 -5.18 0.88
CA PRO A 145 4.20 -6.52 1.07
C PRO A 145 5.03 -7.02 -0.13
N GLN A 146 4.71 -6.56 -1.34
CA GLN A 146 5.34 -7.00 -2.57
C GLN A 146 6.81 -6.58 -2.71
N ARG A 147 7.28 -5.60 -1.94
CA ARG A 147 8.68 -5.12 -2.02
C ARG A 147 9.70 -6.19 -1.65
N ASN A 148 9.32 -7.19 -0.87
CA ASN A 148 10.26 -8.23 -0.42
C ASN A 148 10.32 -9.44 -1.37
N VAL A 149 9.40 -9.55 -2.35
CA VAL A 149 9.22 -10.75 -3.18
C VAL A 149 10.50 -11.20 -3.86
N VAL A 150 11.31 -10.27 -4.39
CA VAL A 150 12.56 -10.61 -5.09
C VAL A 150 13.60 -11.20 -4.12
N VAL A 151 13.79 -10.56 -2.97
CA VAL A 151 14.77 -11.01 -1.96
C VAL A 151 14.34 -12.36 -1.40
N ASP A 152 13.06 -12.51 -1.06
CA ASP A 152 12.49 -13.74 -0.52
C ASP A 152 12.59 -14.88 -1.55
N SER A 153 12.39 -14.58 -2.83
CA SER A 153 12.55 -15.56 -3.93
C SER A 153 14.00 -16.01 -4.05
N LEU A 154 14.97 -15.10 -4.00
CA LEU A 154 16.40 -15.44 -4.07
C LEU A 154 16.85 -16.28 -2.87
N LEU A 155 16.39 -15.91 -1.66
CA LEU A 155 16.66 -16.68 -0.44
C LEU A 155 16.07 -18.09 -0.52
N SER A 156 14.85 -18.21 -1.06
CA SER A 156 14.18 -19.50 -1.25
C SER A 156 14.92 -20.39 -2.25
N ILE A 157 15.34 -19.83 -3.39
CA ILE A 157 16.15 -20.54 -4.39
C ILE A 157 17.48 -20.98 -3.79
N GLY A 158 18.19 -20.09 -3.10
CA GLY A 158 19.46 -20.42 -2.45
C GLY A 158 19.33 -21.53 -1.42
N SER A 159 18.27 -21.49 -0.60
CA SER A 159 17.97 -22.54 0.38
C SER A 159 17.70 -23.89 -0.29
N ALA A 160 16.92 -23.92 -1.38
CA ALA A 160 16.65 -25.14 -2.14
C ALA A 160 17.93 -25.73 -2.75
N VAL A 161 18.81 -24.90 -3.30
CA VAL A 161 20.11 -25.33 -3.86
C VAL A 161 20.99 -25.95 -2.76
N LEU A 162 21.10 -25.32 -1.60
CA LEU A 162 21.88 -25.85 -0.48
C LEU A 162 21.37 -27.20 0.01
N VAL A 163 20.04 -27.35 0.16
CA VAL A 163 19.42 -28.63 0.53
C VAL A 163 19.69 -29.70 -0.54
N GLY A 164 19.56 -29.35 -1.82
CA GLY A 164 19.84 -30.24 -2.93
C GLY A 164 21.30 -30.72 -2.97
N LEU A 165 22.26 -29.81 -2.77
CA LEU A 165 23.69 -30.14 -2.69
C LEU A 165 24.00 -31.03 -1.47
N GLY A 166 23.42 -30.71 -0.31
CA GLY A 166 23.57 -31.52 0.90
C GLY A 166 23.04 -32.94 0.72
N ALA A 167 21.87 -33.09 0.08
CA ALA A 167 21.32 -34.39 -0.26
C ALA A 167 22.22 -35.18 -1.21
N LEU A 168 22.71 -34.55 -2.29
CA LEU A 168 23.63 -35.19 -3.24
C LEU A 168 24.92 -35.67 -2.57
N LEU A 169 25.50 -34.88 -1.67
CA LEU A 169 26.68 -35.27 -0.90
C LEU A 169 26.39 -36.46 0.02
N ALA A 170 25.27 -36.42 0.77
CA ALA A 170 24.87 -37.50 1.66
C ALA A 170 24.60 -38.82 0.91
N PHE A 171 23.93 -38.77 -0.25
CA PHE A 171 23.69 -39.95 -1.08
C PHE A 171 24.99 -40.49 -1.72
N ARG A 172 25.93 -39.61 -2.10
CA ARG A 172 27.23 -40.02 -2.62
C ARG A 172 28.06 -40.75 -1.58
N ASP A 173 28.10 -40.25 -0.35
CA ASP A 173 28.87 -40.87 0.73
C ASP A 173 28.27 -42.23 1.15
N ARG A 174 26.93 -42.36 1.11
CA ARG A 174 26.25 -43.64 1.36
C ARG A 174 26.55 -44.69 0.28
N GLY A 175 26.60 -44.30 -0.99
CA GLY A 175 26.97 -45.21 -2.09
C GLY A 175 28.45 -45.61 -2.10
N ARG A 176 29.32 -44.84 -1.43
CA ARG A 176 30.75 -45.16 -1.30
C ARG A 176 31.06 -46.09 -0.13
N GLY A 177 30.17 -46.18 0.86
CA GLY A 177 30.30 -47.06 2.03
C GLY A 177 30.04 -48.55 1.77
N ASP A 178 29.27 -48.90 0.73
CA ASP A 178 28.94 -50.30 0.40
C ASP A 178 29.96 -50.99 -0.53
N GLY A 179 31.05 -50.32 -0.92
CA GLY A 179 32.07 -50.84 -1.85
C GLY A 179 33.31 -51.45 -1.21
N GLY A 180 33.40 -51.49 0.13
CA GLY A 180 34.62 -51.87 0.85
C GLY A 180 34.39 -52.97 1.87
N GLY A 181 34.35 -54.23 1.43
CA GLY A 181 34.54 -55.32 2.38
C GLY A 181 34.02 -56.69 1.94
N HIS A 182 34.48 -57.24 0.81
CA HIS A 182 34.58 -58.68 0.60
C HIS A 182 35.96 -58.96 -0.03
N ALA A 183 36.92 -59.30 0.82
CA ALA A 183 38.18 -59.95 0.48
C ALA A 183 38.28 -61.23 1.32
#